data_AF-A0A2P5L6Q1-F1
#
_entry.id   AF-A0A2P5L6Q1-F1
#
_cell.length_a   1.000
_cell.length_b   1.000
_cell.length_c   1.000
_cell.angle_alpha   90.00
_cell.angle_beta   90.00
_cell.angle_gamma   90.00
#
_symmetry.space_group_name_H-M   'P 1'
#
loop_
_entity.id
_entity.type
_entity.pdbx_description
1 polymer ?
#
loop_
_entity_poly.entity_id
_entity_poly.type
_entity_poly.pdbx_seq_one_letter_code
_entity_poly.pdbx_strand_id
1 'polypeptide(L)'
;MSFYVEYIFTQQTGLQKGFSFNGPSWSISVEWIINLIFFIFINKSKRLIIASLILIASSLTLIVAFVGNLTYLTKLFGFLDTGLLKACFGFFIGVLTAKLANLIHLKNSANFAWDVITFLSLPALFYFLASTYINNMLGFQLAVVGLLMPLIIISVANGRIFKKLLSLRPLTWLGDISYAVYLLHFPIQIFIFMFRKHLPFPLNSGEALLCYLVLVTSISHLVFVYFERPAQTYVRNKLRHFPFIAAKAV
;
A
#
# COMPACT_ATOMS: atom_id res chain seq x y z
N MET A 1 4.69 -16.58 -22.30
CA MET A 1 4.52 -15.17 -22.77
C MET A 1 4.23 -14.19 -21.61
N SER A 2 4.35 -14.61 -20.35
CA SER A 2 3.97 -13.80 -19.17
C SER A 2 5.14 -13.13 -18.44
N PHE A 3 6.39 -13.57 -18.64
CA PHE A 3 7.57 -13.04 -17.94
C PHE A 3 8.02 -11.65 -18.41
N TYR A 4 7.85 -11.31 -19.69
CA TYR A 4 8.33 -10.02 -20.24
C TYR A 4 7.44 -8.82 -19.84
N VAL A 5 6.16 -9.06 -19.56
CA VAL A 5 5.19 -8.05 -19.08
C VAL A 5 5.52 -7.62 -17.65
N GLU A 6 6.06 -8.53 -16.84
CA GLU A 6 6.51 -8.30 -15.46
C GLU A 6 7.65 -7.28 -15.38
N TYR A 7 8.56 -7.29 -16.34
CA TYR A 7 9.70 -6.38 -16.41
C TYR A 7 9.32 -4.95 -16.83
N ILE A 8 8.15 -4.76 -17.46
CA ILE A 8 7.68 -3.48 -17.99
C ILE A 8 6.56 -2.89 -17.10
N PHE A 9 6.18 -3.56 -16.00
CA PHE A 9 5.08 -3.13 -15.10
C PHE A 9 3.74 -2.95 -15.83
N THR A 10 3.42 -3.82 -16.78
CA THR A 10 2.20 -3.74 -17.59
C THR A 10 1.13 -4.76 -17.19
N GLN A 11 1.23 -5.33 -15.99
CA GLN A 11 0.42 -6.48 -15.58
C GLN A 11 -1.09 -6.19 -15.43
N GLN A 12 -1.49 -4.92 -15.50
CA GLN A 12 -2.89 -4.49 -15.53
C GLN A 12 -3.21 -3.46 -16.62
N THR A 13 -2.35 -3.27 -17.61
CA THR A 13 -2.63 -2.32 -18.71
C THR A 13 -3.55 -2.91 -19.78
N GLY A 14 -4.23 -4.03 -19.51
CA GLY A 14 -5.05 -4.77 -20.48
C GLY A 14 -4.24 -5.55 -21.53
N LEU A 15 -2.91 -5.51 -21.49
CA LEU A 15 -2.03 -6.19 -22.45
C LEU A 15 -1.67 -7.63 -22.06
N GLN A 16 -1.97 -8.04 -20.82
CA GLN A 16 -1.69 -9.40 -20.33
C GLN A 16 -2.88 -10.34 -20.57
N LYS A 17 -2.61 -11.50 -21.17
CA LYS A 17 -3.55 -12.63 -21.24
C LYS A 17 -3.03 -13.75 -20.33
N GLY A 18 -3.46 -13.78 -19.07
CA GLY A 18 -3.16 -14.85 -18.10
C GLY A 18 -2.87 -14.37 -16.68
N PHE A 19 -2.83 -15.29 -15.72
CA PHE A 19 -2.45 -14.99 -14.33
C PHE A 19 -0.98 -14.58 -14.21
N SER A 20 -0.69 -13.57 -13.38
CA SER A 20 0.67 -13.18 -13.00
C SER A 20 1.33 -14.28 -12.15
N PHE A 21 2.65 -14.43 -12.26
CA PHE A 21 3.42 -15.33 -11.39
C PHE A 21 3.33 -14.90 -9.93
N ASN A 22 3.24 -13.59 -9.69
CA ASN A 22 3.00 -13.01 -8.39
C ASN A 22 1.59 -12.39 -8.37
N GLY A 23 0.66 -12.99 -7.63
CA GLY A 23 -0.70 -12.46 -7.50
C GLY A 23 -0.68 -10.98 -7.08
N PRO A 24 -0.01 -10.61 -5.98
CA PRO A 24 0.18 -9.24 -5.51
C PRO A 24 0.86 -8.23 -6.47
N SER A 25 1.65 -8.63 -7.46
CA SER A 25 2.46 -7.67 -8.24
C SER A 25 1.64 -6.69 -9.10
N TRP A 26 0.33 -6.93 -9.24
CA TRP A 26 -0.59 -6.03 -9.92
C TRP A 26 -0.58 -4.61 -9.32
N SER A 27 -0.40 -4.48 -8.00
CA SER A 27 -0.42 -3.18 -7.33
C SER A 27 0.74 -2.29 -7.78
N ILE A 28 1.91 -2.86 -8.07
CA ILE A 28 3.11 -2.11 -8.47
C ILE A 28 2.88 -1.40 -9.81
N SER A 29 2.22 -2.09 -10.74
CA SER A 29 1.88 -1.54 -12.06
C SER A 29 0.96 -0.32 -11.92
N VAL A 30 -0.05 -0.45 -11.05
CA VAL A 30 -1.00 0.61 -10.71
C VAL A 30 -0.31 1.78 -10.00
N GLU A 31 0.52 1.49 -9.00
CA GLU A 31 1.30 2.47 -8.26
C GLU A 31 2.20 3.28 -9.20
N TRP A 32 2.83 2.64 -10.18
CA TRP A 32 3.66 3.34 -11.15
C TRP A 32 2.87 4.39 -11.94
N ILE A 33 1.67 4.05 -12.43
CA ILE A 33 0.77 4.98 -13.14
C ILE A 33 0.32 6.13 -12.22
N ILE A 34 -0.13 5.81 -11.01
CA ILE A 34 -0.60 6.81 -10.04
C ILE A 34 0.53 7.76 -9.66
N ASN A 35 1.75 7.25 -9.48
CA ASN A 35 2.92 8.07 -9.17
C ASN A 35 3.26 9.03 -10.32
N LEU A 36 3.15 8.61 -11.59
CA LEU A 36 3.34 9.53 -12.72
C LEU A 36 2.34 10.69 -12.68
N ILE A 37 1.05 10.40 -12.43
CA ILE A 37 0.01 11.42 -12.27
C ILE A 37 0.37 12.35 -11.11
N PHE A 38 0.77 11.78 -9.97
CA PHE A 38 1.18 12.55 -8.80
C PHE A 38 2.36 13.49 -9.10
N PHE A 39 3.40 13.02 -9.78
CA PHE A 39 4.58 13.82 -10.14
C PHE A 39 4.24 15.01 -11.05
N ILE A 40 3.23 14.90 -11.91
CA ILE A 40 2.77 16.02 -12.75
C ILE A 40 2.25 17.17 -11.86
N PHE A 41 1.54 16.85 -10.78
CA PHE A 41 0.89 17.85 -9.93
C PHE A 41 1.70 18.25 -8.69
N ILE A 42 2.76 17.53 -8.33
CA ILE A 42 3.52 17.71 -7.08
C ILE A 42 4.08 19.14 -6.91
N ASN A 43 4.51 19.77 -8.01
CA ASN A 43 5.18 21.07 -7.99
C ASN A 43 4.28 22.24 -7.53
N LYS A 44 2.96 22.06 -7.42
CA LYS A 44 2.02 23.13 -7.05
C LYS A 44 1.03 22.63 -6.01
N SER A 45 1.29 22.94 -4.73
CA SER A 45 0.52 22.41 -3.58
C SER A 45 -1.00 22.58 -3.71
N LYS A 46 -1.49 23.74 -4.16
CA LYS A 46 -2.94 23.98 -4.38
C LYS A 46 -3.51 23.13 -5.53
N ARG A 47 -2.79 23.02 -6.65
CA ARG A 47 -3.21 22.19 -7.79
C ARG A 47 -3.22 20.71 -7.44
N LEU A 48 -2.26 20.26 -6.61
CA LEU A 48 -2.23 18.89 -6.12
C LEU A 48 -3.46 18.57 -5.26
N ILE A 49 -3.92 19.49 -4.40
CA ILE A 49 -5.14 19.27 -3.61
C ILE A 49 -6.36 19.16 -4.53
N ILE A 50 -6.51 20.08 -5.48
CA ILE A 50 -7.62 20.08 -6.44
C ILE A 50 -7.61 18.79 -7.27
N ALA A 51 -6.45 18.40 -7.82
CA ALA A 51 -6.29 17.17 -8.57
C ALA A 51 -6.63 15.94 -7.72
N SER A 52 -6.18 15.92 -6.45
CA SER A 52 -6.51 14.83 -5.51
C SER A 52 -8.02 14.75 -5.28
N LEU A 53 -8.70 15.87 -5.05
CA LEU A 53 -10.15 15.90 -4.85
C LEU A 53 -10.92 15.42 -6.10
N ILE A 54 -10.50 15.84 -7.30
CA ILE A 54 -11.10 15.38 -8.56
C ILE A 54 -10.87 13.88 -8.76
N LEU A 55 -9.67 13.37 -8.48
CA LEU A 55 -9.33 11.96 -8.65
C LEU A 55 -10.04 11.08 -7.62
N ILE A 56 -10.21 11.55 -6.38
CA ILE A 56 -11.01 10.88 -5.36
C ILE A 56 -12.49 10.85 -5.78
N ALA A 57 -13.05 11.98 -6.19
CA ALA A 57 -14.45 12.08 -6.58
C ALA A 57 -14.75 11.22 -7.82
N SER A 58 -13.93 11.29 -8.85
CA SER A 58 -14.08 10.45 -10.05
C SER A 58 -13.91 8.97 -9.75
N SER A 59 -12.93 8.58 -8.93
CA SER A 59 -12.75 7.19 -8.51
C SER A 59 -13.97 6.68 -7.74
N LEU A 60 -14.49 7.47 -6.80
CA LEU A 60 -15.66 7.11 -6.01
C LEU A 60 -16.91 6.98 -6.89
N THR A 61 -17.16 7.95 -7.77
CA THR A 61 -18.30 7.91 -8.70
C THR A 61 -18.24 6.68 -9.60
N LEU A 62 -17.07 6.36 -10.17
CA LEU A 62 -16.90 5.17 -11.00
C LEU A 62 -17.06 3.88 -10.19
N ILE A 63 -16.52 3.82 -8.97
CA ILE A 63 -16.69 2.66 -8.10
C ILE A 63 -18.17 2.44 -7.80
N VAL A 64 -18.91 3.49 -7.44
CA VAL A 64 -20.35 3.41 -7.09
C VAL A 64 -21.23 3.13 -8.32
N ALA A 65 -20.93 3.74 -9.47
CA ALA A 65 -21.71 3.56 -10.70
C ALA A 65 -21.63 2.13 -11.25
N PHE A 66 -20.54 1.40 -10.99
CA PHE A 66 -20.31 0.06 -11.52
C PHE A 66 -20.34 -1.05 -10.44
N VAL A 67 -20.91 -0.76 -9.25
CA VAL A 67 -21.12 -1.78 -8.20
C VAL A 67 -22.02 -2.88 -8.74
N GLY A 68 -21.52 -4.12 -8.77
CA GLY A 68 -22.26 -5.30 -9.23
C GLY A 68 -22.05 -5.69 -10.70
N ASN A 69 -21.42 -4.83 -11.51
CA ASN A 69 -21.08 -5.12 -12.92
C ASN A 69 -19.60 -4.83 -13.19
N LEU A 70 -18.74 -5.21 -12.23
CA LEU A 70 -17.32 -4.85 -12.19
C LEU A 70 -16.53 -5.45 -13.37
N THR A 71 -16.99 -6.57 -13.93
CA THR A 71 -16.46 -7.18 -15.16
C THR A 71 -16.71 -6.33 -16.40
N TYR A 72 -17.64 -5.37 -16.37
CA TYR A 72 -17.95 -4.51 -17.51
C TYR A 72 -16.90 -3.43 -17.73
N LEU A 73 -16.32 -2.85 -16.67
CA LEU A 73 -15.23 -1.87 -16.76
C LEU A 73 -13.95 -2.48 -17.33
N THR A 74 -13.56 -3.65 -16.80
CA THR A 74 -12.40 -4.40 -17.30
C THR A 74 -12.61 -4.83 -18.76
N LYS A 75 -13.84 -5.17 -19.16
CA LYS A 75 -14.16 -5.51 -20.57
C LYS A 75 -14.19 -4.29 -21.50
N LEU A 76 -14.68 -3.14 -21.04
CA LEU A 76 -14.80 -1.92 -21.85
C LEU A 76 -13.45 -1.23 -22.10
N PHE A 77 -12.63 -1.11 -21.05
CA PHE A 77 -11.42 -0.31 -21.10
C PHE A 77 -10.14 -1.13 -20.95
N GLY A 78 -10.20 -2.40 -20.52
CA GLY A 78 -9.03 -3.28 -20.39
C GLY A 78 -8.10 -2.93 -19.22
N PHE A 79 -7.81 -1.65 -19.00
CA PHE A 79 -6.89 -1.14 -17.97
C PHE A 79 -7.61 -0.55 -16.74
N LEU A 80 -8.89 -0.17 -16.85
CA LEU A 80 -9.69 0.30 -15.71
C LEU A 80 -10.28 -0.88 -14.96
N ASP A 81 -9.48 -1.48 -14.09
CA ASP A 81 -9.99 -2.38 -13.06
C ASP A 81 -10.32 -1.59 -11.77
N THR A 82 -11.20 -2.17 -10.99
CA THR A 82 -11.62 -1.76 -9.66
C THR A 82 -10.45 -1.67 -8.69
N GLY A 83 -9.41 -2.48 -8.88
CA GLY A 83 -8.14 -2.36 -8.18
C GLY A 83 -7.46 -1.01 -8.41
N LEU A 84 -7.37 -0.56 -9.67
CA LEU A 84 -6.81 0.74 -10.03
C LEU A 84 -7.62 1.89 -9.44
N LEU A 85 -8.95 1.84 -9.54
CA LEU A 85 -9.83 2.88 -8.97
C LEU A 85 -9.71 2.96 -7.44
N LYS A 86 -9.70 1.81 -6.75
CA LYS A 86 -9.51 1.76 -5.29
C LYS A 86 -8.12 2.24 -4.88
N ALA A 87 -7.08 1.89 -5.64
CA ALA A 87 -5.72 2.36 -5.40
C ALA A 87 -5.60 3.88 -5.61
N CYS A 88 -6.19 4.42 -6.68
CA CYS A 88 -6.28 5.87 -6.91
C CYS A 88 -6.97 6.56 -5.74
N PHE A 89 -8.15 6.07 -5.33
CA PHE A 89 -8.88 6.59 -4.18
C PHE A 89 -8.01 6.61 -2.91
N GLY A 90 -7.42 5.47 -2.54
CA GLY A 90 -6.58 5.35 -1.34
C GLY A 90 -5.33 6.22 -1.39
N PHE A 91 -4.63 6.26 -2.53
CA PHE A 91 -3.41 7.05 -2.70
C PHE A 91 -3.66 8.55 -2.52
N PHE A 92 -4.67 9.09 -3.19
CA PHE A 92 -4.98 10.52 -3.10
C PHE A 92 -5.60 10.92 -1.76
N ILE A 93 -6.34 10.02 -1.09
CA ILE A 93 -6.72 10.20 0.33
C ILE A 93 -5.45 10.28 1.20
N GLY A 94 -4.46 9.43 0.96
CA GLY A 94 -3.15 9.48 1.63
C GLY A 94 -2.43 10.82 1.42
N VAL A 95 -2.43 11.34 0.19
CA VAL A 95 -1.85 12.67 -0.13
C VAL A 95 -2.53 13.78 0.67
N LEU A 96 -3.87 13.79 0.73
CA LEU A 96 -4.62 14.77 1.51
C LEU A 96 -4.36 14.61 3.02
N THR A 97 -4.30 13.37 3.49
CA THR A 97 -3.98 13.02 4.89
C THR A 97 -2.60 13.55 5.28
N ALA A 98 -1.58 13.34 4.44
CA ALA A 98 -0.23 13.84 4.68
C ALA A 98 -0.18 15.38 4.76
N LYS A 99 -0.91 16.08 3.89
CA LYS A 99 -1.02 17.54 3.95
C LYS A 99 -1.73 18.00 5.22
N LEU A 100 -2.83 17.35 5.58
CA LEU A 100 -3.57 17.67 6.80
C LEU A 100 -2.73 17.41 8.04
N ALA A 101 -2.01 16.28 8.09
CA ALA A 101 -1.10 15.93 9.18
C ALA A 101 0.01 16.98 9.33
N ASN A 102 0.62 17.45 8.24
CA ASN A 102 1.61 18.52 8.29
C ASN A 102 1.04 19.84 8.83
N LEU A 103 -0.18 20.22 8.43
CA LEU A 103 -0.83 21.42 8.95
C LEU A 103 -1.13 21.32 10.45
N ILE A 104 -1.56 20.15 10.92
CA ILE A 104 -1.83 19.88 12.34
C ILE A 104 -0.52 19.89 13.15
N HIS A 105 0.52 19.21 12.65
CA HIS A 105 1.81 19.10 13.32
C HIS A 105 2.54 20.44 13.44
N LEU A 106 2.40 21.34 12.45
CA LEU A 106 2.96 22.70 12.55
C LEU A 106 2.29 23.53 13.64
N LYS A 107 1.06 23.21 14.02
CA LYS A 107 0.25 23.98 14.96
C LYS A 107 0.25 23.41 16.38
N ASN A 108 0.57 22.13 16.55
CA ASN A 108 0.34 21.44 17.81
C ASN A 108 1.53 20.57 18.22
N SER A 109 1.86 20.59 19.52
CA SER A 109 2.79 19.62 20.10
C SER A 109 2.07 18.29 20.34
N ALA A 110 2.84 17.19 20.39
CA ALA A 110 2.27 15.86 20.61
C ALA A 110 1.45 15.84 21.92
N ASN A 111 0.23 15.31 21.87
CA ASN A 111 -0.74 15.32 22.98
C ASN A 111 -1.39 13.94 23.19
N PHE A 112 -1.68 13.61 24.44
CA PHE A 112 -2.34 12.37 24.86
C PHE A 112 -3.76 12.24 24.31
N ALA A 113 -4.46 13.34 24.03
CA ALA A 113 -5.79 13.30 23.41
C ALA A 113 -5.79 12.53 22.07
N TRP A 114 -4.71 12.63 21.29
CA TRP A 114 -4.55 11.86 20.05
C TRP A 114 -4.30 10.36 20.30
N ASP A 115 -3.64 10.01 21.41
CA ASP A 115 -3.48 8.60 21.79
C ASP A 115 -4.84 7.98 22.16
N VAL A 116 -5.75 8.73 22.78
CA VAL A 116 -7.12 8.26 23.07
C VAL A 116 -7.90 8.02 21.78
N ILE A 117 -7.82 8.93 20.80
CA ILE A 117 -8.46 8.75 19.49
C ILE A 117 -7.90 7.50 18.78
N THR A 118 -6.59 7.30 18.84
CA THR A 118 -5.94 6.10 18.30
C THR A 118 -6.49 4.85 18.97
N PHE A 119 -6.49 4.82 20.30
CA PHE A 119 -6.99 3.67 21.06
C PHE A 119 -8.46 3.35 20.76
N LEU A 120 -9.32 4.37 20.64
CA LEU A 120 -10.75 4.21 20.32
C LEU A 120 -11.01 3.76 18.88
N SER A 121 -10.13 4.08 17.95
CA SER A 121 -10.28 3.69 16.53
C SER A 121 -9.75 2.28 16.23
N LEU A 122 -8.85 1.74 17.06
CA LEU A 122 -8.30 0.38 16.89
C LEU A 122 -9.36 -0.74 16.92
N PRO A 123 -10.34 -0.77 17.84
CA PRO A 123 -11.39 -1.79 17.82
C PRO A 123 -12.18 -1.83 16.53
N ALA A 124 -12.51 -0.66 15.95
CA ALA A 124 -13.21 -0.58 14.67
C ALA A 124 -12.37 -1.16 13.53
N LEU A 125 -11.05 -0.88 13.53
CA LEU A 125 -10.13 -1.46 12.57
C LEU A 125 -10.03 -2.99 12.72
N PHE A 126 -9.82 -3.48 13.94
CA PHE A 126 -9.70 -4.91 14.20
C PHE A 126 -10.99 -5.66 13.87
N TYR A 127 -12.15 -5.07 14.17
CA TYR A 127 -13.44 -5.65 13.81
C TYR A 127 -13.63 -5.74 12.29
N PHE A 128 -13.25 -4.69 11.55
CA PHE A 128 -13.25 -4.72 10.09
C PHE A 128 -12.31 -5.79 9.50
N LEU A 129 -11.12 -5.96 10.08
CA LEU A 129 -10.15 -6.97 9.62
C LEU A 129 -10.58 -8.40 9.96
N ALA A 130 -11.24 -8.61 11.10
CA ALA A 130 -11.69 -9.92 11.55
C ALA A 130 -12.98 -10.40 10.84
N SER A 131 -13.86 -9.47 10.46
CA SER A 131 -15.17 -9.80 9.87
C SER A 131 -15.08 -9.91 8.35
N THR A 132 -15.09 -11.14 7.83
CA THR A 132 -15.13 -11.39 6.37
C THR A 132 -16.37 -10.78 5.72
N TYR A 133 -17.52 -10.80 6.40
CA TYR A 133 -18.74 -10.19 5.90
C TYR A 133 -18.57 -8.69 5.68
N ILE A 134 -18.13 -7.96 6.71
CA ILE A 134 -17.97 -6.50 6.66
C ILE A 134 -16.83 -6.12 5.72
N ASN A 135 -15.73 -6.87 5.74
CA ASN A 135 -14.60 -6.64 4.86
C ASN A 135 -15.00 -6.74 3.39
N ASN A 136 -15.95 -7.62 3.03
CA ASN A 136 -16.45 -7.77 1.66
C ASN A 136 -17.44 -6.67 1.24
N MET A 137 -17.96 -5.87 2.17
CA MET A 137 -18.88 -4.78 1.85
C MET A 137 -18.11 -3.55 1.36
N LEU A 138 -18.34 -3.16 0.11
CA LEU A 138 -17.65 -2.04 -0.54
C LEU A 138 -17.76 -0.71 0.24
N GLY A 139 -18.93 -0.41 0.80
CA GLY A 139 -19.13 0.82 1.58
C GLY A 139 -18.20 0.87 2.81
N PHE A 140 -18.02 -0.25 3.51
CA PHE A 140 -17.10 -0.34 4.64
C PHE A 140 -15.64 -0.27 4.19
N GLN A 141 -15.25 -0.91 3.08
CA GLN A 141 -13.91 -0.77 2.51
C GLN A 141 -13.56 0.71 2.25
N LEU A 142 -14.47 1.43 1.59
CA LEU A 142 -14.29 2.84 1.27
C LEU A 142 -14.28 3.73 2.52
N ALA A 143 -15.14 3.45 3.51
CA ALA A 143 -15.16 4.19 4.77
C ALA A 143 -13.87 3.98 5.58
N VAL A 144 -13.35 2.75 5.61
CA VAL A 144 -12.10 2.45 6.31
C VAL A 144 -10.93 3.17 5.65
N VAL A 145 -10.80 3.09 4.32
CA VAL A 145 -9.71 3.76 3.60
C VAL A 145 -9.87 5.28 3.60
N GLY A 146 -11.09 5.79 3.44
CA GLY A 146 -11.38 7.21 3.29
C GLY A 146 -11.42 8.00 4.59
N LEU A 147 -11.77 7.35 5.71
CA LEU A 147 -12.01 8.02 7.00
C LEU A 147 -11.18 7.40 8.13
N LEU A 148 -11.31 6.09 8.37
CA LEU A 148 -10.69 5.45 9.53
C LEU A 148 -9.17 5.45 9.45
N MET A 149 -8.60 5.11 8.29
CA MET A 149 -7.15 5.11 8.07
C MET A 149 -6.54 6.51 8.23
N PRO A 150 -7.04 7.57 7.57
CA PRO A 150 -6.59 8.94 7.81
C PRO A 150 -6.65 9.35 9.28
N LEU A 151 -7.75 9.03 9.96
CA LEU A 151 -7.93 9.33 11.38
C LEU A 151 -6.83 8.68 12.22
N ILE A 152 -6.59 7.37 12.04
CA ILE A 152 -5.56 6.61 12.76
C ILE A 152 -4.17 7.16 12.44
N ILE A 153 -3.85 7.43 11.18
CA ILE A 153 -2.53 7.94 10.77
C ILE A 153 -2.27 9.30 11.42
N ILE A 154 -3.23 10.22 11.36
CA ILE A 154 -3.10 11.55 11.95
C ILE A 154 -3.02 11.45 13.48
N SER A 155 -3.84 10.61 14.11
CA SER A 155 -3.85 10.48 15.56
C SER A 155 -2.56 9.84 16.08
N VAL A 156 -2.04 8.79 15.41
CA VAL A 156 -0.75 8.18 15.76
C VAL A 156 0.40 9.19 15.60
N ALA A 157 0.43 9.94 14.49
CA ALA A 157 1.51 10.88 14.21
C ALA A 157 1.60 12.04 15.24
N ASN A 158 0.46 12.39 15.85
CA ASN A 158 0.35 13.45 16.85
C ASN A 158 0.22 12.95 18.30
N GLY A 159 0.19 11.63 18.50
CA GLY A 159 0.16 10.98 19.81
C GLY A 159 1.53 11.02 20.50
N ARG A 160 1.54 10.87 21.83
CA ARG A 160 2.77 10.75 22.62
C ARG A 160 3.20 9.29 22.74
N ILE A 161 2.26 8.41 23.05
CA ILE A 161 2.52 7.00 23.33
C ILE A 161 2.64 6.21 22.03
N PHE A 162 1.62 6.26 21.17
CA PHE A 162 1.60 5.45 19.95
C PHE A 162 2.72 5.85 18.99
N LYS A 163 3.03 7.14 18.87
CA LYS A 163 4.20 7.62 18.11
C LYS A 163 5.50 6.97 18.59
N LYS A 164 5.74 6.95 19.90
CA LYS A 164 6.94 6.35 20.50
C LYS A 164 6.97 4.83 20.30
N LEU A 165 5.82 4.18 20.47
CA LEU A 165 5.67 2.74 20.28
C LEU A 165 5.97 2.34 18.83
N LEU A 166 5.35 2.97 17.84
CA LEU A 166 5.62 2.68 16.42
C LEU A 166 7.02 3.10 15.96
N SER A 167 7.71 3.95 16.71
CA SER A 167 9.12 4.31 16.46
C SER A 167 10.13 3.31 17.03
N LEU A 168 9.68 2.23 17.68
CA LEU A 168 10.57 1.18 18.18
C LEU A 168 11.24 0.45 17.02
N ARG A 169 12.54 0.13 17.18
CA ARG A 169 13.36 -0.49 16.14
C ARG A 169 12.73 -1.72 15.47
N PRO A 170 12.10 -2.68 16.20
CA PRO A 170 11.48 -3.83 15.55
C PRO A 170 10.33 -3.44 14.61
N LEU A 171 9.53 -2.44 14.97
CA LEU A 171 8.39 -1.98 14.17
C LEU A 171 8.85 -1.16 12.96
N THR A 172 9.84 -0.28 13.13
CA THR A 172 10.43 0.45 12.00
C THR A 172 11.15 -0.50 11.06
N TRP A 173 11.84 -1.53 11.58
CA TRP A 173 12.48 -2.57 10.78
C TRP A 173 11.47 -3.38 9.96
N LEU A 174 10.32 -3.76 10.55
CA LEU A 174 9.23 -4.39 9.81
C LEU A 174 8.71 -3.47 8.70
N GLY A 175 8.66 -2.15 8.95
CA GLY A 175 8.36 -1.15 7.94
C GLY A 175 9.38 -1.13 6.80
N ASP A 176 10.68 -1.17 7.12
CA ASP A 176 11.77 -1.17 6.13
C ASP A 176 11.68 -2.38 5.19
N ILE A 177 11.40 -3.58 5.73
CA ILE A 177 11.29 -4.81 4.93
C ILE A 177 9.90 -5.07 4.35
N SER A 178 8.92 -4.18 4.61
CA SER A 178 7.51 -4.42 4.27
C SER A 178 7.26 -4.64 2.78
N TYR A 179 8.02 -3.94 1.93
CA TYR A 179 7.95 -4.11 0.48
C TYR A 179 8.43 -5.48 0.03
N ALA A 180 9.59 -5.94 0.54
CA ALA A 180 10.09 -7.29 0.27
C ALA A 180 9.12 -8.37 0.78
N VAL A 181 8.54 -8.19 1.98
CA VAL A 181 7.50 -9.09 2.51
C VAL A 181 6.30 -9.14 1.57
N TYR A 182 5.81 -7.98 1.12
CA TYR A 182 4.69 -7.89 0.19
C TYR A 182 4.95 -8.65 -1.12
N LEU A 183 6.16 -8.58 -1.68
CA LEU A 183 6.47 -9.27 -2.93
C LEU A 183 6.69 -10.77 -2.75
N LEU A 184 7.31 -11.18 -1.65
CA LEU A 184 7.81 -12.55 -1.48
C LEU A 184 6.81 -13.48 -0.79
N HIS A 185 5.86 -12.94 -0.02
CA HIS A 185 4.93 -13.77 0.74
C HIS A 185 4.15 -14.74 -0.16
N PHE A 186 3.66 -14.29 -1.33
CA PHE A 186 2.85 -15.11 -2.23
C PHE A 186 3.66 -16.19 -2.97
N PRO A 187 4.82 -15.90 -3.59
CA PRO A 187 5.70 -16.94 -4.12
C PRO A 187 6.13 -17.97 -3.06
N ILE A 188 6.42 -17.54 -1.84
CA ILE A 188 6.77 -18.43 -0.73
C ILE A 188 5.56 -19.32 -0.36
N GLN A 189 4.35 -18.78 -0.33
CA GLN A 189 3.13 -19.58 -0.11
C GLN A 189 2.95 -20.65 -1.19
N ILE A 190 3.15 -20.32 -2.47
CA ILE A 190 3.07 -21.28 -3.57
C ILE A 190 4.12 -22.38 -3.37
N PHE A 191 5.37 -21.99 -3.06
CA PHE A 191 6.45 -22.93 -2.81
C PHE A 191 6.12 -23.90 -1.67
N ILE A 192 5.69 -23.39 -0.51
CA ILE A 192 5.26 -24.22 0.62
C ILE A 192 4.12 -25.15 0.22
N PHE A 193 3.13 -24.64 -0.52
CA PHE A 193 1.98 -25.42 -0.96
C PHE A 193 2.39 -26.56 -1.91
N MET A 194 3.37 -26.37 -2.78
CA MET A 194 3.90 -27.42 -3.67
C MET A 194 4.48 -28.59 -2.88
N PHE A 195 5.19 -28.33 -1.78
CA PHE A 195 5.83 -29.35 -0.95
C PHE A 195 4.99 -29.79 0.25
N ARG A 196 3.72 -29.40 0.33
CA ARG A 196 2.85 -29.63 1.49
C ARG A 196 2.77 -31.08 1.98
N LYS A 197 2.93 -32.06 1.08
CA LYS A 197 2.90 -33.50 1.43
C LYS A 197 4.14 -33.96 2.22
N HIS A 198 5.23 -33.20 2.18
CA HIS A 198 6.49 -33.50 2.85
C HIS A 198 6.68 -32.71 4.14
N LEU A 199 5.71 -31.87 4.52
CA LEU A 199 5.78 -31.09 5.75
C LEU A 199 5.34 -31.94 6.94
N PRO A 200 6.00 -31.80 8.10
CA PRO A 200 5.71 -32.61 9.28
C PRO A 200 4.43 -32.17 10.03
N PHE A 201 3.80 -31.07 9.62
CA PHE A 201 2.61 -30.49 10.24
C PHE A 201 1.60 -30.03 9.16
N PRO A 202 0.29 -29.99 9.48
CA PRO A 202 -0.72 -29.49 8.56
C PRO A 202 -0.59 -27.97 8.36
N LEU A 203 -0.86 -27.48 7.16
CA LEU A 203 -0.72 -26.05 6.82
C LEU A 203 -1.64 -25.11 7.63
N ASN A 204 -2.71 -25.65 8.21
CA ASN A 204 -3.66 -24.89 9.03
C ASN A 204 -3.28 -24.85 10.52
N SER A 205 -2.09 -25.32 10.88
CA SER A 205 -1.63 -25.35 12.27
C SER A 205 -0.92 -24.05 12.68
N GLY A 206 -0.83 -23.81 14.00
CA GLY A 206 -0.12 -22.65 14.53
C GLY A 206 1.38 -22.71 14.25
N GLU A 207 1.96 -23.91 14.24
CA GLU A 207 3.36 -24.17 13.90
C GLU A 207 3.63 -23.81 12.43
N ALA A 208 2.74 -24.20 11.51
CA ALA A 208 2.85 -23.84 10.11
C ALA A 208 2.84 -22.32 9.91
N LEU A 209 1.95 -21.62 10.61
CA LEU A 209 1.88 -20.16 10.58
C LEU A 209 3.16 -19.51 11.12
N LEU A 210 3.67 -19.97 12.27
CA LEU A 210 4.91 -19.46 12.85
C LEU A 210 6.10 -19.70 11.92
N CYS A 211 6.26 -20.92 11.40
CA CYS A 211 7.31 -21.25 10.44
C CYS A 211 7.21 -20.37 9.18
N TYR A 212 5.99 -20.16 8.66
CA TYR A 212 5.76 -19.29 7.51
C TYR A 212 6.16 -17.83 7.80
N LEU A 213 5.73 -17.28 8.94
CA LEU A 213 6.06 -15.90 9.34
C LEU A 213 7.57 -15.71 9.51
N VAL A 214 8.26 -16.67 10.14
CA VAL A 214 9.72 -16.63 10.28
C VAL A 214 10.39 -16.72 8.91
N LEU A 215 9.94 -17.63 8.04
CA LEU A 215 10.52 -17.82 6.72
C LEU A 215 10.36 -16.57 5.84
N VAL A 216 9.15 -16.02 5.74
CA VAL A 216 8.88 -14.84 4.91
C VAL A 216 9.64 -13.63 5.42
N THR A 217 9.65 -13.37 6.72
CA THR A 217 10.37 -12.22 7.29
C THR A 217 11.88 -12.36 7.13
N SER A 218 12.43 -13.56 7.34
CA SER A 218 13.88 -13.81 7.19
C SER A 218 14.33 -13.65 5.74
N ILE A 219 13.65 -14.28 4.78
CA ILE A 219 13.99 -14.15 3.36
C ILE A 219 13.82 -12.70 2.90
N SER A 220 12.74 -12.03 3.32
CA SER A 220 12.50 -10.62 2.98
C SER A 220 13.58 -9.71 3.53
N HIS A 221 14.07 -9.98 4.74
CA HIS A 221 15.20 -9.25 5.31
C HIS A 221 16.48 -9.42 4.49
N LEU A 222 16.80 -10.65 4.07
CA LEU A 222 17.97 -10.92 3.24
C LEU A 222 17.87 -10.18 1.90
N VAL A 223 16.71 -10.26 1.22
CA VAL A 223 16.48 -9.55 -0.04
C VAL A 223 16.56 -8.05 0.16
N PHE A 224 16.00 -7.52 1.24
CA PHE A 224 16.07 -6.09 1.55
C PHE A 224 17.53 -5.62 1.72
N VAL A 225 18.32 -6.33 2.52
CA VAL A 225 19.71 -5.93 2.83
C VAL A 225 20.64 -6.09 1.63
N TYR A 226 20.53 -7.20 0.89
CA TYR A 226 21.49 -7.54 -0.16
C TYR A 226 21.10 -7.03 -1.55
N PHE A 227 19.82 -6.76 -1.80
CA PHE A 227 19.34 -6.34 -3.12
C PHE A 227 18.65 -4.99 -3.08
N GLU A 228 17.60 -4.84 -2.29
CA GLU A 228 16.75 -3.65 -2.32
C GLU A 228 17.49 -2.39 -1.88
N ARG A 229 18.14 -2.42 -0.70
CA ARG A 229 18.85 -1.28 -0.13
C ARG A 229 20.05 -0.84 -0.98
N PRO A 230 20.90 -1.75 -1.51
CA PRO A 230 21.94 -1.38 -2.48
C PRO A 230 21.38 -0.76 -3.75
N ALA A 231 20.31 -1.34 -4.33
CA ALA A 231 19.69 -0.82 -5.55
C ALA A 231 19.11 0.59 -5.34
N GLN A 232 18.38 0.83 -4.25
CA GLN A 232 17.87 2.14 -3.89
C GLN A 232 19.00 3.18 -3.74
N THR A 233 20.10 2.79 -3.10
CA THR A 233 21.26 3.66 -2.90
C THR A 233 21.94 3.99 -4.22
N TYR A 234 22.12 3.00 -5.09
CA TYR A 234 22.69 3.18 -6.43
C TYR A 234 21.85 4.14 -7.28
N VAL A 235 20.53 3.94 -7.35
CA VAL A 235 19.61 4.81 -8.11
C VAL A 235 19.63 6.23 -7.54
N ARG A 236 19.54 6.39 -6.22
CA ARG A 236 19.57 7.71 -5.57
C ARG A 236 20.87 8.47 -5.86
N ASN A 237 22.01 7.78 -5.82
CA ASN A 237 23.30 8.40 -6.12
C ASN A 237 23.39 8.82 -7.59
N LYS A 238 22.89 8.01 -8.53
CA LYS A 238 22.85 8.35 -9.95
C LYS A 238 21.92 9.52 -10.26
N LEU A 239 20.75 9.57 -9.62
CA LEU A 239 19.78 10.67 -9.79
C LEU A 239 20.28 12.01 -9.21
N ARG A 240 21.09 11.98 -8.14
CA ARG A 240 21.74 13.19 -7.60
C ARG A 240 22.71 13.87 -8.57
N HIS A 241 23.24 13.13 -9.55
CA HIS A 241 24.12 13.67 -10.59
C HIS A 241 23.34 14.32 -11.75
N PHE A 242 22.00 14.26 -11.76
CA PHE A 242 21.20 15.02 -12.71
C PHE A 242 20.88 16.41 -12.13
N PRO A 243 21.40 17.50 -12.74
CA PRO A 243 21.36 18.86 -12.18
C PRO A 243 19.94 19.45 -12.04
N PHE A 244 18.90 18.79 -12.57
CA PHE A 244 17.52 19.28 -12.51
C PHE A 244 16.83 19.06 -11.15
N ILE A 245 17.33 18.15 -10.31
CA ILE A 245 16.72 17.82 -9.00
C ILE A 245 17.43 18.52 -7.84
N ALA A 246 18.73 18.82 -7.99
CA ALA A 246 19.54 19.47 -6.94
C ALA A 246 19.06 20.89 -6.58
N ALA A 247 18.39 21.60 -7.50
CA ALA A 247 17.91 22.97 -7.26
C ALA A 247 16.56 23.08 -6.51
N LYS A 248 15.90 21.97 -6.17
CA LYS A 248 14.57 21.96 -5.52
C LYS A 248 14.51 21.21 -4.17
N ALA A 249 15.65 20.78 -3.66
CA ALA A 249 15.75 20.00 -2.41
C ALA A 249 16.29 20.81 -1.22
N VAL A 250 16.29 22.15 -1.31
CA VAL A 250 16.54 23.09 -0.20
C VAL A 250 15.29 23.94 -0.02
#